data_AF-A0A0C3MXJ1-F1
#
_entry.id   AF-A0A0C3MXJ1-F1
#
_cell.length_a   1.000
_cell.length_b   1.000
_cell.length_c   1.000
_cell.angle_alpha   90.00
_cell.angle_beta   90.00
_cell.angle_gamma   90.00
#
_symmetry.space_group_name_H-M   'P 1'
#
loop_
_entity.id
_entity.type
_entity.pdbx_description
1 polymer ?
#
loop_
_entity_poly.entity_id
_entity_poly.type
_entity_poly.pdbx_seq_one_letter_code
_entity_poly.pdbx_strand_id
1 'polypeptide(L)'
;MLPLRIVFEALDQCQISVTGLIVTLLTCQQYENHYLVIDLLEHAGEVFDAFLHHAAGRDQFALHSFHMVENTYLQELHSLASEDNGWHFGASSASTKQLEDFSLRQMAQKMGEGAPKWWGLLGTLLDDKGSGEPGGQNEHVMNETSESEREFGNYWDEVDEIDLEGMINELTGEYPSVKERRANHHSAIKLMKKTIVSSVLMHGTNQKSNTLQSLLGLFLQSAHTPYKVIDTLAHLGISVSTDTINMAIQSLSQESQNSLQQLGRSLLASYAYDNFDVDLKHYVPTVETSSDSLKHLTSGLLFPLVHGVTLDDLKCSKHLWNMSALNPQANGLHTPPKRAWWELLGQLQSVQPGSNANLSYRDQFNLWLFLHDQCTHGPEYFHQFKSMIQTPESMEQIPTLKTPIFAA
;
A
#
# COMPACT_ATOMS: atom_id res chain seq x y z
N MET A 1 -58.66 -28.36 -3.04
CA MET A 1 -58.84 -27.48 -1.86
C MET A 1 -59.41 -28.18 -0.62
N LEU A 2 -60.11 -29.32 -0.71
CA LEU A 2 -60.50 -30.14 0.47
C LEU A 2 -59.36 -30.46 1.47
N PRO A 3 -58.10 -30.67 1.06
CA PRO A 3 -57.00 -30.97 1.99
C PRO A 3 -56.64 -29.81 2.94
N LEU A 4 -56.69 -28.56 2.48
CA LEU A 4 -56.30 -27.39 3.30
C LEU A 4 -57.29 -27.13 4.43
N ARG A 5 -58.58 -27.42 4.21
CA ARG A 5 -59.61 -27.28 5.24
C ARG A 5 -59.35 -28.21 6.43
N ILE A 6 -58.95 -29.45 6.16
CA ILE A 6 -58.61 -30.43 7.22
C ILE A 6 -57.39 -29.94 8.01
N VAL A 7 -56.38 -29.39 7.32
CA VAL A 7 -55.20 -28.82 7.98
C VAL A 7 -55.58 -27.64 8.87
N PHE A 8 -56.42 -26.71 8.39
CA PHE A 8 -56.88 -25.58 9.20
C PHE A 8 -57.76 -26.01 10.38
N GLU A 9 -58.66 -26.99 10.20
CA GLU A 9 -59.47 -27.54 11.29
C GLU A 9 -58.58 -28.24 12.35
N ALA A 10 -57.53 -28.95 11.94
CA ALA A 10 -56.59 -29.56 12.87
C ALA A 10 -55.77 -28.51 13.64
N LEU A 11 -55.34 -27.42 12.98
CA LEU A 11 -54.65 -26.31 13.63
C LEU A 11 -55.55 -25.59 14.64
N ASP A 12 -56.81 -25.37 14.30
CA ASP A 12 -57.81 -24.75 15.18
C ASP A 12 -58.13 -25.64 16.40
N GLN A 13 -58.32 -26.96 16.18
CA GLN A 13 -58.52 -27.94 17.26
C GLN A 13 -57.33 -27.98 18.24
N CYS A 14 -56.11 -27.83 17.72
CA CYS A 14 -54.90 -27.77 18.52
C CYS A 14 -54.61 -26.38 19.12
N GLN A 15 -55.41 -25.36 18.78
CA GLN A 15 -55.18 -23.95 19.15
C GLN A 15 -53.80 -23.42 18.72
N ILE A 16 -53.31 -23.87 17.56
CA ILE A 16 -52.01 -23.45 16.99
C ILE A 16 -52.27 -22.56 15.78
N SER A 17 -51.77 -21.33 15.80
CA SER A 17 -51.79 -20.46 14.62
C SER A 17 -50.79 -20.94 13.56
N VAL A 18 -51.04 -20.65 12.28
CA VAL A 18 -50.08 -20.99 11.19
C VAL A 18 -48.71 -20.36 11.46
N THR A 19 -48.67 -19.10 11.92
CA THR A 19 -47.43 -18.43 12.35
C THR A 19 -46.78 -19.16 13.51
N GLY A 20 -47.55 -19.57 14.52
CA GLY A 20 -47.06 -20.32 15.68
C GLY A 20 -46.46 -21.67 15.29
N LEU A 21 -47.07 -22.38 14.34
CA LEU A 21 -46.52 -23.62 13.78
C LEU A 21 -45.17 -23.36 13.10
N ILE A 22 -45.10 -22.40 12.18
CA ILE A 22 -43.88 -22.06 11.44
C ILE A 22 -42.75 -21.66 12.40
N VAL A 23 -43.03 -20.77 13.37
CA VAL A 23 -42.04 -20.35 14.36
C VAL A 23 -41.59 -21.52 15.21
N THR A 24 -42.50 -22.39 15.66
CA THR A 24 -42.14 -23.56 16.48
C THR A 24 -41.26 -24.55 15.70
N LEU A 25 -41.59 -24.80 14.43
CA LEU A 25 -40.80 -25.66 13.56
C LEU A 25 -39.37 -25.11 13.35
N LEU A 26 -39.24 -23.80 13.13
CA LEU A 26 -37.95 -23.17 12.85
C LEU A 26 -37.09 -22.89 14.09
N THR A 27 -37.68 -22.77 15.28
CA THR A 27 -36.95 -22.38 16.50
C THR A 27 -36.71 -23.54 17.48
N CYS A 28 -37.50 -24.61 17.42
CA CYS A 28 -37.36 -25.72 18.36
C CYS A 28 -36.37 -26.77 17.83
N GLN A 29 -35.26 -26.97 18.55
CA GLN A 29 -34.16 -27.89 18.18
C GLN A 29 -34.63 -29.34 17.93
N GLN A 30 -35.73 -29.77 18.56
CA GLN A 30 -36.27 -31.12 18.36
C GLN A 30 -36.76 -31.38 16.92
N TYR A 31 -36.98 -30.33 16.12
CA TYR A 31 -37.44 -30.42 14.73
C TYR A 31 -36.35 -30.09 13.70
N GLU A 32 -35.09 -29.86 14.10
CA GLU A 32 -34.01 -29.44 13.21
C GLU A 32 -33.86 -30.36 11.97
N ASN A 33 -34.04 -31.67 12.16
CA ASN A 33 -33.97 -32.67 11.09
C ASN A 33 -35.34 -33.16 10.61
N HIS A 34 -36.43 -32.50 10.99
CA HIS A 34 -37.77 -32.90 10.59
C HIS A 34 -37.98 -32.55 9.10
N TYR A 35 -38.59 -33.45 8.32
CA TYR A 35 -38.74 -33.27 6.87
C TYR A 35 -39.47 -31.96 6.50
N LEU A 36 -40.44 -31.52 7.30
CA LEU A 36 -41.13 -30.23 7.10
C LEU A 36 -40.23 -29.00 7.31
N VAL A 37 -39.22 -29.09 8.19
CA VAL A 37 -38.25 -28.00 8.38
C VAL A 37 -37.31 -27.93 7.18
N ILE A 38 -36.82 -29.08 6.72
CA ILE A 38 -35.98 -29.18 5.50
C ILE A 38 -36.75 -28.62 4.30
N ASP A 39 -37.99 -29.08 4.07
CA ASP A 39 -38.86 -28.61 2.99
C ASP A 39 -39.12 -27.10 3.06
N LEU A 40 -39.45 -26.58 4.25
CA LEU A 40 -39.67 -25.15 4.46
C LEU A 40 -38.41 -24.31 4.21
N LEU A 41 -37.23 -24.80 4.56
CA LEU A 41 -35.95 -24.12 4.31
C LEU A 41 -35.56 -24.18 2.83
N GLU A 42 -35.76 -25.33 2.18
CA GLU A 42 -35.51 -25.51 0.73
C GLU A 42 -36.40 -24.58 -0.11
N HIS A 43 -37.65 -24.35 0.31
CA HIS A 43 -38.62 -23.50 -0.39
C HIS A 43 -38.82 -22.12 0.26
N ALA A 44 -37.91 -21.68 1.15
CA ALA A 44 -38.05 -20.42 1.86
C ALA A 44 -38.14 -19.21 0.91
N GLY A 45 -37.46 -19.26 -0.24
CA GLY A 45 -37.53 -18.24 -1.29
C GLY A 45 -38.95 -18.08 -1.84
N GLU A 46 -39.63 -19.17 -2.16
CA GLU A 46 -41.01 -19.14 -2.66
C GLU A 46 -41.98 -18.57 -1.63
N VAL A 47 -41.76 -18.88 -0.35
CA VAL A 47 -42.54 -18.34 0.76
C VAL A 47 -42.34 -16.83 0.89
N PHE A 48 -41.09 -16.35 0.81
CA PHE A 48 -40.78 -14.92 0.83
C PHE A 48 -41.34 -14.18 -0.39
N ASP A 49 -41.25 -14.79 -1.57
CA ASP A 49 -41.87 -14.26 -2.80
C ASP A 49 -43.38 -14.17 -2.64
N ALA A 50 -44.03 -15.17 -2.05
CA ALA A 50 -45.47 -15.13 -1.78
C ALA A 50 -45.83 -13.97 -0.84
N PHE A 51 -45.03 -13.69 0.20
CA PHE A 51 -45.22 -12.50 1.06
C PHE A 51 -45.03 -11.18 0.31
N LEU A 52 -44.06 -11.11 -0.60
CA LEU A 52 -43.80 -9.92 -1.43
C LEU A 52 -44.94 -9.65 -2.43
N HIS A 53 -45.58 -10.69 -2.96
CA HIS A 53 -46.69 -10.56 -3.90
C HIS A 53 -48.05 -10.35 -3.21
N HIS A 54 -48.15 -10.61 -1.90
CA HIS A 54 -49.40 -10.45 -1.16
C HIS A 54 -49.71 -8.98 -0.86
N ALA A 55 -50.78 -8.44 -1.47
CA ALA A 55 -51.11 -7.01 -1.42
C ALA A 55 -51.19 -6.41 0.00
N ALA A 56 -51.71 -7.15 0.99
CA ALA A 56 -51.82 -6.65 2.36
C ALA A 56 -50.54 -6.83 3.19
N GLY A 57 -49.61 -7.68 2.75
CA GLY A 57 -48.41 -8.05 3.51
C GLY A 57 -47.11 -7.48 2.95
N ARG A 58 -47.11 -7.06 1.67
CA ARG A 58 -45.93 -6.60 0.94
C ARG A 58 -45.14 -5.52 1.67
N ASP A 59 -45.81 -4.44 2.08
CA ASP A 59 -45.13 -3.30 2.71
C ASP A 59 -44.53 -3.66 4.07
N GLN A 60 -45.26 -4.44 4.87
CA GLN A 60 -44.79 -4.89 6.17
C GLN A 60 -43.61 -5.87 6.03
N PHE A 61 -43.69 -6.80 5.08
CA PHE A 61 -42.62 -7.77 4.82
C PHE A 61 -41.38 -7.08 4.28
N ALA A 62 -41.53 -6.14 3.34
CA ALA A 62 -40.42 -5.36 2.81
C ALA A 62 -39.73 -4.56 3.93
N LEU A 63 -40.50 -3.82 4.74
CA LEU A 63 -39.96 -3.06 5.87
C LEU A 63 -39.20 -3.95 6.86
N HIS A 64 -39.76 -5.11 7.21
CA HIS A 64 -39.12 -6.04 8.13
C HIS A 64 -37.84 -6.64 7.53
N SER A 65 -37.84 -6.95 6.23
CA SER A 65 -36.68 -7.43 5.50
C SER A 65 -35.56 -6.38 5.46
N PHE A 66 -35.91 -5.12 5.19
CA PHE A 66 -34.96 -4.00 5.24
C PHE A 66 -34.31 -3.87 6.62
N HIS A 67 -35.09 -3.90 7.70
CA HIS A 67 -34.53 -3.82 9.06
C HIS A 67 -33.61 -4.99 9.41
N MET A 68 -33.92 -6.22 8.97
CA MET A 68 -33.00 -7.35 9.20
C MET A 68 -31.68 -7.18 8.46
N VAL A 69 -31.75 -6.73 7.20
CA VAL A 69 -30.57 -6.49 6.36
C VAL A 69 -29.73 -5.33 6.90
N GLU A 70 -30.38 -4.23 7.30
CA GLU A 70 -29.75 -3.07 7.96
C GLU A 70 -29.01 -3.49 9.23
N ASN A 71 -29.68 -4.20 10.13
CA ASN A 71 -29.07 -4.70 11.37
C ASN A 71 -27.86 -5.59 11.09
N THR A 72 -27.94 -6.41 10.03
CA THR A 72 -26.83 -7.26 9.62
C THR A 72 -25.62 -6.44 9.17
N TYR A 73 -25.82 -5.41 8.34
CA TYR A 73 -24.73 -4.53 7.90
C TYR A 73 -24.16 -3.70 9.04
N LEU A 74 -25.00 -3.19 9.94
CA LEU A 74 -24.55 -2.46 11.12
C LEU A 74 -23.71 -3.36 12.03
N GLN A 75 -24.12 -4.61 12.26
CA GLN A 75 -23.34 -5.56 13.05
C GLN A 75 -21.97 -5.84 12.42
N GLU A 76 -21.91 -6.05 11.12
CA GLU A 76 -20.64 -6.23 10.41
C GLU A 76 -19.75 -4.99 10.49
N LEU A 77 -20.30 -3.78 10.32
CA LEU A 77 -19.56 -2.52 10.46
C LEU A 77 -19.08 -2.26 11.89
N HIS A 78 -19.91 -2.53 12.90
CA HIS A 78 -19.52 -2.44 14.31
C HIS A 78 -18.42 -3.44 14.64
N SER A 79 -18.53 -4.66 14.13
CA SER A 79 -17.50 -5.68 14.27
C SER A 79 -16.20 -5.16 13.67
N LEU A 80 -16.20 -4.69 12.41
CA LEU A 80 -15.03 -4.11 11.75
C LEU A 80 -14.43 -2.95 12.55
N ALA A 81 -15.26 -2.04 13.06
CA ALA A 81 -14.81 -0.84 13.79
C ALA A 81 -14.40 -1.11 15.25
N SER A 82 -14.47 -2.36 15.71
CA SER A 82 -14.05 -2.76 17.06
C SER A 82 -12.55 -2.62 17.29
N GLU A 83 -12.15 -2.50 18.55
CA GLU A 83 -10.75 -2.29 18.90
C GLU A 83 -9.82 -3.46 18.55
N ASP A 84 -10.40 -4.67 18.54
CA ASP A 84 -9.68 -5.92 18.31
C ASP A 84 -9.17 -6.06 16.85
N ASN A 85 -9.73 -5.29 15.92
CA ASN A 85 -9.31 -5.36 14.50
C ASN A 85 -8.11 -4.48 14.16
N GLY A 86 -7.63 -3.66 15.10
CA GLY A 86 -6.38 -2.92 14.94
C GLY A 86 -6.43 -1.77 13.94
N TRP A 87 -7.61 -1.22 13.62
CA TRP A 87 -7.77 -0.05 12.74
C TRP A 87 -7.52 1.29 13.43
N HIS A 88 -6.67 1.27 14.46
CA HIS A 88 -6.34 2.41 15.30
C HIS A 88 -5.02 3.03 14.89
N PHE A 89 -5.03 4.32 14.63
CA PHE A 89 -3.84 5.12 14.47
C PHE A 89 -3.77 6.16 15.59
N GLY A 90 -2.91 5.89 16.56
CA GLY A 90 -2.62 6.82 17.65
C GLY A 90 -1.65 7.89 17.19
N ALA A 91 -2.12 9.11 16.93
CA ALA A 91 -1.27 10.20 16.46
C ALA A 91 -0.12 10.52 17.43
N SER A 92 -0.37 10.54 18.74
CA SER A 92 0.66 10.79 19.76
C SER A 92 1.66 9.64 19.94
N SER A 93 1.40 8.49 19.32
CA SER A 93 2.25 7.30 19.33
C SER A 93 2.52 6.80 17.91
N ALA A 94 2.43 7.69 16.92
CA ALA A 94 2.66 7.36 15.53
C ALA A 94 4.11 6.94 15.35
N SER A 95 4.31 5.85 14.60
CA SER A 95 5.63 5.31 14.27
C SER A 95 5.83 5.17 12.77
N THR A 96 7.08 5.27 12.31
CA THR A 96 7.43 5.07 10.89
C THR A 96 7.01 3.69 10.40
N LYS A 97 7.15 2.67 11.24
CA LYS A 97 6.73 1.30 10.94
C LYS A 97 5.23 1.22 10.62
N GLN A 98 4.36 1.94 11.33
CA GLN A 98 2.93 1.94 11.02
C GLN A 98 2.61 2.55 9.65
N LEU A 99 3.44 3.49 9.17
CA LEU A 99 3.30 4.08 7.84
C LEU A 99 3.84 3.14 6.76
N GLU A 100 5.00 2.52 6.99
CA GLU A 100 5.66 1.61 6.05
C GLU A 100 4.92 0.27 5.89
N ASP A 101 4.38 -0.29 6.99
CA ASP A 101 3.66 -1.56 6.99
C ASP A 101 2.22 -1.41 6.47
N PHE A 102 1.73 -0.19 6.27
CA PHE A 102 0.36 0.02 5.80
C PHE A 102 0.17 -0.49 4.36
N SER A 103 -0.90 -1.26 4.16
CA SER A 103 -1.31 -1.72 2.84
C SER A 103 -2.81 -1.58 2.66
N LEU A 104 -3.22 -0.73 1.72
CA LEU A 104 -4.62 -0.56 1.34
C LEU A 104 -5.23 -1.90 0.88
N ARG A 105 -4.46 -2.74 0.19
CA ARG A 105 -4.91 -4.06 -0.27
C ARG A 105 -5.20 -5.00 0.90
N GLN A 106 -4.31 -5.06 1.89
CA GLN A 106 -4.54 -5.87 3.09
C GLN A 106 -5.74 -5.36 3.90
N MET A 107 -5.90 -4.04 3.97
CA MET A 107 -7.07 -3.42 4.61
C MET A 107 -8.37 -3.83 3.92
N ALA A 108 -8.41 -3.71 2.59
CA ALA A 108 -9.55 -4.12 1.78
C ALA A 108 -9.89 -5.61 1.94
N GLN A 109 -8.87 -6.48 1.95
CA GLN A 109 -9.04 -7.92 2.16
C GLN A 109 -9.67 -8.20 3.53
N LYS A 110 -9.10 -7.66 4.61
CA LYS A 110 -9.62 -7.86 5.98
C LYS A 110 -11.04 -7.30 6.15
N MET A 111 -11.35 -6.16 5.53
CA MET A 111 -12.72 -5.62 5.51
C MET A 111 -13.69 -6.56 4.79
N GLY A 112 -13.29 -7.12 3.64
CA GLY A 112 -14.10 -8.08 2.91
C GLY A 112 -14.34 -9.39 3.66
N GLU A 113 -13.33 -9.87 4.39
CA GLU A 113 -13.44 -11.07 5.24
C GLU A 113 -14.28 -10.82 6.50
N GLY A 114 -14.12 -9.65 7.14
CA GLY A 114 -14.83 -9.30 8.39
C GLY A 114 -16.26 -8.81 8.19
N ALA A 115 -16.61 -8.33 6.99
CA ALA A 115 -17.94 -7.82 6.65
C ALA A 115 -18.39 -8.26 5.25
N PRO A 116 -18.55 -9.57 5.00
CA PRO A 116 -18.78 -10.09 3.66
C PRO A 116 -20.09 -9.60 3.04
N LYS A 117 -21.16 -9.41 3.82
CA LYS A 117 -22.46 -8.97 3.30
C LYS A 117 -22.44 -7.49 2.95
N TRP A 118 -21.90 -6.66 3.83
CA TRP A 118 -21.66 -5.24 3.56
C TRP A 118 -20.73 -5.04 2.36
N TRP A 119 -19.64 -5.80 2.29
CA TRP A 119 -18.71 -5.76 1.17
C TRP A 119 -19.35 -6.22 -0.13
N GLY A 120 -20.24 -7.22 -0.09
CA GLY A 120 -21.06 -7.66 -1.22
C GLY A 120 -22.04 -6.59 -1.69
N LEU A 121 -22.70 -5.89 -0.76
CA LEU A 121 -23.57 -4.76 -1.08
C LEU A 121 -22.80 -3.66 -1.81
N LEU A 122 -21.65 -3.22 -1.29
CA LEU A 122 -20.82 -2.23 -1.96
C LEU A 122 -20.34 -2.70 -3.34
N GLY A 123 -20.05 -4.00 -3.48
CA GLY A 123 -19.78 -4.59 -4.79
C GLY A 123 -20.96 -4.39 -5.74
N THR A 124 -22.18 -4.69 -5.30
CA THR A 124 -23.40 -4.52 -6.11
C THR A 124 -23.71 -3.06 -6.43
N LEU A 125 -23.47 -2.13 -5.51
CA LEU A 125 -23.72 -0.69 -5.71
C LEU A 125 -22.67 -0.03 -6.62
N LEU A 126 -21.44 -0.55 -6.65
CA LEU A 126 -20.33 -0.02 -7.46
C LEU A 126 -20.13 -0.79 -8.78
N ASP A 127 -20.63 -2.02 -8.85
CA ASP A 127 -20.83 -2.72 -10.10
C ASP A 127 -22.01 -2.06 -10.78
N ASP A 128 -21.70 -1.10 -11.64
CA ASP A 128 -22.60 -0.67 -12.69
C ASP A 128 -22.81 -1.88 -13.61
N LYS A 129 -23.64 -2.81 -13.16
CA LYS A 129 -24.38 -3.66 -14.08
C LYS A 129 -25.27 -2.69 -14.83
N GLY A 130 -24.69 -2.03 -15.84
CA GLY A 130 -25.45 -1.60 -16.99
C GLY A 130 -26.39 -2.75 -17.28
N SER A 131 -27.67 -2.49 -17.14
CA SER A 131 -28.76 -3.45 -17.17
C SER A 131 -28.82 -4.12 -18.54
N GLY A 132 -27.85 -4.96 -18.83
CA GLY A 132 -27.93 -6.01 -19.83
C GLY A 132 -28.85 -7.05 -19.25
N GLU A 133 -30.14 -6.86 -19.47
CA GLU A 133 -31.13 -7.89 -19.26
C GLU A 133 -30.64 -9.20 -19.90
N PRO A 134 -30.69 -10.34 -19.19
CA PRO A 134 -30.57 -11.64 -19.82
C PRO A 134 -31.91 -11.96 -20.50
N GLY A 135 -32.22 -11.28 -21.61
CA GLY A 135 -33.53 -11.42 -22.26
C GLY A 135 -33.58 -10.82 -23.65
N GLY A 136 -33.26 -11.63 -24.67
CA GLY A 136 -33.68 -11.34 -26.04
C GLY A 136 -32.58 -11.52 -27.07
N GLN A 137 -32.57 -12.69 -27.70
CA GLN A 137 -32.01 -12.84 -29.03
C GLN A 137 -32.70 -11.83 -29.96
N ASN A 138 -32.02 -10.78 -30.39
CA ASN A 138 -32.18 -10.24 -31.73
C ASN A 138 -30.96 -9.39 -32.11
N GLU A 139 -30.46 -9.71 -33.29
CA GLU A 139 -29.31 -9.10 -33.93
C GLU A 139 -29.50 -7.60 -34.15
N HIS A 140 -28.37 -6.89 -34.12
CA HIS A 140 -28.15 -5.64 -34.85
C HIS A 140 -28.72 -4.34 -34.26
N VAL A 141 -28.24 -3.92 -33.08
CA VAL A 141 -28.28 -2.49 -32.69
C VAL A 141 -26.92 -2.06 -32.14
N MET A 142 -26.42 -0.95 -32.66
CA MET A 142 -25.14 -0.35 -32.34
C MET A 142 -25.02 -0.05 -30.84
N ASN A 143 -23.86 -0.42 -30.31
CA ASN A 143 -23.43 -0.26 -28.93
C ASN A 143 -23.15 1.22 -28.62
N GLU A 144 -24.19 1.98 -28.29
CA GLU A 144 -24.07 3.27 -27.61
C GLU A 144 -23.92 3.02 -26.11
N THR A 145 -22.72 2.56 -25.71
CA THR A 145 -22.26 2.76 -24.33
C THR A 145 -22.24 4.26 -24.07
N SER A 146 -22.90 4.71 -23.01
CA SER A 146 -23.10 6.12 -22.67
C SER A 146 -21.78 6.91 -22.81
N GLU A 147 -21.80 8.04 -23.51
CA GLU A 147 -20.59 8.87 -23.71
C GLU A 147 -19.95 9.29 -22.38
N SER A 148 -20.77 9.44 -21.33
CA SER A 148 -20.32 9.78 -19.98
C SER A 148 -19.45 8.72 -19.30
N GLU A 149 -19.69 7.43 -19.54
CA GLU A 149 -18.85 6.36 -18.96
C GLU A 149 -17.52 6.22 -19.69
N ARG A 150 -17.50 6.44 -21.01
CA ARG A 150 -16.26 6.50 -21.78
C ARG A 150 -15.41 7.69 -21.35
N GLU A 151 -16.02 8.84 -21.10
CA GLU A 151 -15.32 10.06 -20.68
C GLU A 151 -14.77 9.95 -19.25
N PHE A 152 -15.53 9.38 -18.30
CA PHE A 152 -15.05 9.19 -16.92
C PHE A 152 -13.97 8.10 -16.80
N GLY A 153 -14.03 7.05 -17.65
CA GLY A 153 -12.98 6.06 -17.77
C GLY A 153 -11.70 6.63 -18.40
N ASN A 154 -11.85 7.45 -19.44
CA ASN A 154 -10.72 8.09 -20.10
C ASN A 154 -10.02 9.12 -19.21
N TYR A 155 -10.73 9.82 -18.31
CA TYR A 155 -10.10 10.78 -17.39
C TYR A 155 -9.02 10.13 -16.52
N TRP A 156 -9.28 8.94 -15.96
CA TRP A 156 -8.27 8.24 -15.16
C TRP A 156 -7.20 7.57 -16.03
N ASP A 157 -7.53 7.16 -17.26
CA ASP A 157 -6.54 6.70 -18.24
C ASP A 157 -5.55 7.85 -18.61
N GLU A 158 -5.95 9.13 -18.49
CA GLU A 158 -5.10 10.32 -18.73
C GLU A 158 -4.32 10.79 -17.48
N VAL A 159 -4.88 10.66 -16.27
CA VAL A 159 -4.19 11.10 -15.02
C VAL A 159 -3.00 10.19 -14.66
N ASP A 160 -2.99 8.94 -15.14
CA ASP A 160 -1.91 7.96 -14.92
C ASP A 160 -0.79 8.01 -15.97
N GLU A 161 -0.67 9.08 -16.78
CA GLU A 161 0.38 9.22 -17.82
C GLU A 161 1.84 9.22 -17.30
N ILE A 162 2.07 9.19 -15.99
CA ILE A 162 3.40 8.84 -15.43
C ILE A 162 3.52 7.31 -15.36
N ASP A 163 3.42 6.64 -16.52
CA ASP A 163 3.56 5.18 -16.68
C ASP A 163 5.05 4.79 -16.57
N LEU A 164 5.62 4.89 -15.36
CA LEU A 164 6.97 4.39 -15.04
C LEU A 164 7.07 2.88 -15.30
N GLU A 165 5.95 2.16 -15.24
CA GLU A 165 5.87 0.72 -15.50
C GLU A 165 5.85 0.41 -17.01
N GLY A 166 5.29 1.31 -17.83
CA GLY A 166 5.35 1.29 -19.30
C GLY A 166 6.76 1.40 -19.83
N MET A 167 7.60 2.26 -19.22
CA MET A 167 9.03 2.35 -19.55
C MET A 167 9.80 1.06 -19.25
N ILE A 168 9.44 0.33 -18.19
CA ILE A 168 10.10 -0.94 -17.84
C ILE A 168 9.60 -2.08 -18.73
N ASN A 169 8.31 -2.09 -19.08
CA ASN A 169 7.73 -3.13 -19.93
C ASN A 169 8.12 -3.01 -21.41
N GLU A 170 8.52 -1.82 -21.87
CA GLU A 170 9.15 -1.63 -23.19
C GLU A 170 10.47 -2.38 -23.33
N LEU A 171 11.13 -2.68 -22.20
CA LEU A 171 12.36 -3.47 -22.16
C LEU A 171 12.12 -4.99 -22.09
N THR A 172 10.93 -5.45 -21.67
CA THR A 172 10.64 -6.89 -21.43
C THR A 172 9.76 -7.54 -22.49
N GLY A 173 9.08 -6.76 -23.35
CA GLY A 173 8.37 -7.26 -24.53
C GLY A 173 7.05 -8.00 -24.26
N GLU A 174 6.64 -8.15 -23.01
CA GLU A 174 5.33 -8.71 -22.62
C GLU A 174 4.40 -7.58 -22.18
N TYR A 175 3.61 -7.05 -23.12
CA TYR A 175 2.59 -6.05 -22.81
C TYR A 175 1.28 -6.74 -22.43
N PRO A 176 0.75 -6.55 -21.19
CA PRO A 176 -0.64 -6.88 -20.92
C PRO A 176 -1.52 -6.09 -21.89
N SER A 177 -2.55 -6.75 -22.44
CA SER A 177 -3.42 -6.10 -23.42
C SER A 177 -4.05 -4.85 -22.82
N VAL A 178 -4.30 -3.81 -23.64
CA VAL A 178 -4.97 -2.57 -23.19
C VAL A 178 -6.28 -2.87 -22.44
N LYS A 179 -7.00 -3.91 -22.86
CA LYS A 179 -8.22 -4.40 -22.20
C LYS A 179 -7.96 -4.94 -20.79
N GLU A 180 -6.88 -5.67 -20.61
CA GLU A 180 -6.48 -6.23 -19.32
C GLU A 180 -6.04 -5.14 -18.34
N ARG A 181 -5.24 -4.17 -18.81
CA ARG A 181 -4.87 -2.99 -18.00
C ARG A 181 -6.11 -2.24 -17.53
N ARG A 182 -7.06 -1.97 -18.43
CA ARG A 182 -8.32 -1.29 -18.09
C ARG A 182 -9.16 -2.09 -17.10
N ALA A 183 -9.27 -3.41 -17.26
CA ALA A 183 -10.01 -4.27 -16.33
C ALA A 183 -9.36 -4.30 -14.93
N ASN A 184 -8.03 -4.37 -14.87
CA ASN A 184 -7.26 -4.34 -13.63
C ASN A 184 -7.40 -2.98 -12.93
N HIS A 185 -7.30 -1.89 -13.69
CA HIS A 185 -7.45 -0.54 -13.18
C HIS A 185 -8.87 -0.28 -12.64
N HIS A 186 -9.89 -0.69 -13.39
CA HIS A 186 -11.28 -0.58 -12.93
C HIS A 186 -11.54 -1.40 -11.66
N SER A 187 -10.95 -2.60 -11.57
CA SER A 187 -11.02 -3.44 -10.37
C SER A 187 -10.31 -2.78 -9.18
N ALA A 188 -9.16 -2.13 -9.41
CA ALA A 188 -8.43 -1.39 -8.38
C ALA A 188 -9.20 -0.17 -7.88
N ILE A 189 -9.80 0.63 -8.77
CA ILE A 189 -10.67 1.75 -8.40
C ILE A 189 -11.85 1.27 -7.57
N LYS A 190 -12.51 0.17 -7.98
CA LYS A 190 -13.61 -0.42 -7.20
C LYS A 190 -13.14 -0.81 -5.81
N LEU A 191 -12.00 -1.50 -5.69
CA LEU A 191 -11.43 -1.88 -4.40
C LEU A 191 -11.17 -0.65 -3.52
N MET A 192 -10.59 0.40 -4.09
CA MET A 192 -10.30 1.65 -3.39
C MET A 192 -11.59 2.33 -2.91
N LYS A 193 -12.60 2.47 -3.77
CA LYS A 193 -13.91 3.03 -3.40
C LYS A 193 -14.56 2.26 -2.27
N LYS A 194 -14.59 0.92 -2.34
CA LYS A 194 -15.14 0.06 -1.28
C LYS A 194 -14.43 0.27 0.06
N THR A 195 -13.11 0.36 0.01
CA THR A 195 -12.26 0.53 1.20
C THR A 195 -12.47 1.90 1.83
N ILE A 196 -12.51 2.98 1.02
CA ILE A 196 -12.73 4.34 1.50
C ILE A 196 -14.12 4.47 2.13
N VAL A 197 -15.18 4.03 1.45
CA VAL A 197 -16.56 4.11 1.97
C VAL A 197 -16.69 3.33 3.29
N SER A 198 -16.14 2.11 3.34
CA SER A 198 -16.15 1.31 4.56
C SER A 198 -15.38 2.00 5.69
N SER A 199 -14.21 2.56 5.39
CA SER A 199 -13.39 3.28 6.39
C SER A 199 -14.08 4.54 6.92
N VAL A 200 -14.81 5.28 6.08
CA VAL A 200 -15.59 6.47 6.50
C VAL A 200 -16.70 6.05 7.47
N LEU A 201 -17.45 4.98 7.15
CA LEU A 201 -18.52 4.48 8.02
C LEU A 201 -17.97 3.89 9.33
N MET A 202 -16.85 3.16 9.26
CA MET A 202 -16.16 2.66 10.45
C MET A 202 -15.70 3.80 11.34
N HIS A 203 -15.11 4.85 10.78
CA HIS A 203 -14.70 6.04 11.52
C HIS A 203 -15.89 6.80 12.15
N GLY A 204 -17.01 6.90 11.42
CA GLY A 204 -18.25 7.48 11.94
C GLY A 204 -18.85 6.67 13.10
N THR A 205 -18.67 5.35 13.08
CA THR A 205 -19.15 4.43 14.12
C THR A 205 -18.23 4.41 15.35
N ASN A 206 -16.92 4.41 15.12
CA ASN A 206 -15.88 4.51 16.13
C ASN A 206 -14.77 5.42 15.64
N GLN A 207 -14.67 6.63 16.18
CA GLN A 207 -13.66 7.61 15.77
C GLN A 207 -12.21 7.12 15.96
N LYS A 208 -12.00 6.11 16.82
CA LYS A 208 -10.69 5.50 16.95
C LYS A 208 -10.32 4.67 15.71
N SER A 209 -11.29 4.15 14.94
CA SER A 209 -11.05 3.46 13.67
C SER A 209 -10.68 4.48 12.58
N ASN A 210 -9.44 4.97 12.62
CA ASN A 210 -8.98 6.14 11.85
C ASN A 210 -7.67 5.88 11.07
N THR A 211 -7.25 4.63 10.88
CA THR A 211 -5.99 4.30 10.19
C THR A 211 -5.91 4.92 8.79
N LEU A 212 -6.91 4.69 7.93
CA LEU A 212 -6.89 5.24 6.57
C LEU A 212 -6.97 6.76 6.59
N GLN A 213 -7.83 7.33 7.43
CA GLN A 213 -8.00 8.78 7.58
C GLN A 213 -6.70 9.46 8.03
N SER A 214 -5.95 8.84 8.93
CA SER A 214 -4.68 9.38 9.44
C SER A 214 -3.61 9.38 8.35
N LEU A 215 -3.54 8.30 7.57
CA LEU A 215 -2.61 8.18 6.44
C LEU A 215 -2.95 9.15 5.31
N LEU A 216 -4.22 9.28 4.96
CA LEU A 216 -4.69 10.29 4.00
C LEU A 216 -4.38 11.70 4.50
N GLY A 217 -4.58 11.99 5.78
CA GLY A 217 -4.21 13.28 6.37
C GLY A 217 -2.72 13.59 6.25
N LEU A 218 -1.85 12.63 6.60
CA LEU A 218 -0.40 12.77 6.45
C LEU A 218 0.01 12.95 4.98
N PHE A 219 -0.59 12.18 4.07
CA PHE A 219 -0.35 12.32 2.63
C PHE A 219 -0.75 13.71 2.11
N LEU A 220 -1.95 14.18 2.45
CA LEU A 220 -2.44 15.51 2.05
C LEU A 220 -1.54 16.63 2.57
N GLN A 221 -1.08 16.52 3.82
CA GLN A 221 -0.12 17.45 4.41
C GLN A 221 1.20 17.45 3.64
N SER A 222 1.71 16.27 3.26
CA SER A 222 2.94 16.14 2.48
C SER A 222 2.81 16.72 1.07
N ALA A 223 1.61 16.66 0.49
CA ALA A 223 1.28 17.29 -0.79
C ALA A 223 0.99 18.79 -0.69
N HIS A 224 1.31 19.43 0.44
CA HIS A 224 1.05 20.84 0.72
C HIS A 224 -0.42 21.26 0.56
N THR A 225 -1.35 20.35 0.85
CA THR A 225 -2.79 20.64 0.80
C THR A 225 -3.15 21.71 1.84
N PRO A 226 -3.87 22.78 1.48
CA PRO A 226 -4.26 23.82 2.43
C PRO A 226 -5.04 23.27 3.63
N TYR A 227 -4.75 23.75 4.84
CA TYR A 227 -5.36 23.27 6.08
C TYR A 227 -6.91 23.30 6.06
N LYS A 228 -7.51 24.33 5.44
CA LYS A 228 -8.96 24.40 5.28
C LYS A 228 -9.55 23.23 4.50
N VAL A 229 -8.83 22.74 3.49
CA VAL A 229 -9.25 21.57 2.70
C VAL A 229 -9.11 20.31 3.54
N ILE A 230 -7.98 20.14 4.24
CA ILE A 230 -7.77 19.00 5.16
C ILE A 230 -8.85 18.97 6.24
N ASP A 231 -9.14 20.09 6.90
CA ASP A 231 -10.18 20.17 7.93
C ASP A 231 -11.58 19.90 7.35
N THR A 232 -11.85 20.34 6.12
CA THR A 232 -13.11 20.00 5.43
C THR A 232 -13.22 18.49 5.20
N LEU A 233 -12.15 17.85 4.72
CA LEU A 233 -12.09 16.40 4.53
C LEU A 233 -12.16 15.65 5.87
N ALA A 234 -11.65 16.23 6.94
CA ALA A 234 -11.77 15.68 8.29
C ALA A 234 -13.21 15.67 8.78
N HIS A 235 -13.96 16.76 8.54
CA HIS A 235 -15.40 16.80 8.85
C HIS A 235 -16.22 15.81 8.01
N LEU A 236 -15.75 15.44 6.81
CA LEU A 236 -16.36 14.40 5.98
C LEU A 236 -15.96 12.97 6.38
N GLY A 237 -15.05 12.80 7.35
CA GLY A 237 -14.53 11.50 7.77
C GLY A 237 -13.54 10.86 6.80
N ILE A 238 -13.00 11.63 5.84
CA ILE A 238 -12.02 11.18 4.84
C ILE A 238 -10.58 11.33 5.37
N SER A 239 -10.34 12.35 6.21
CA SER A 239 -9.04 12.63 6.84
C SER A 239 -9.22 12.75 8.36
N VAL A 240 -8.11 12.79 9.11
CA VAL A 240 -8.10 13.33 10.47
C VAL A 240 -7.86 14.85 10.45
N SER A 241 -8.08 15.52 11.58
CA SER A 241 -7.86 16.96 11.71
C SER A 241 -6.39 17.34 11.55
N THR A 242 -6.15 18.59 11.17
CA THR A 242 -4.80 19.18 11.11
C THR A 242 -4.05 19.08 12.43
N ASP A 243 -4.72 19.27 13.58
CA ASP A 243 -4.12 19.06 14.91
C ASP A 243 -3.65 17.61 15.11
N THR A 244 -4.45 16.64 14.66
CA THR A 244 -4.10 15.21 14.74
C THR A 244 -2.90 14.90 13.87
N ILE A 245 -2.83 15.48 12.66
CA ILE A 245 -1.67 15.38 11.77
C ILE A 245 -0.43 15.97 12.42
N ASN A 246 -0.53 17.17 13.02
CA ASN A 246 0.59 17.81 13.70
C ASN A 246 1.11 16.97 14.88
N MET A 247 0.22 16.34 15.66
CA MET A 247 0.61 15.40 16.71
C MET A 247 1.34 14.18 16.15
N ALA A 248 0.86 13.61 15.04
CA ALA A 248 1.51 12.50 14.37
C ALA A 248 2.91 12.88 13.87
N ILE A 249 3.06 14.05 13.25
CA ILE A 249 4.36 14.56 12.81
C ILE A 249 5.31 14.75 14.00
N GLN A 250 4.84 15.33 15.11
CA GLN A 250 5.66 15.48 16.32
C GLN A 250 6.12 14.13 16.88
N SER A 251 5.23 13.12 16.92
CA SER A 251 5.58 11.76 17.34
C SER A 251 6.64 11.13 16.43
N LEU A 252 6.45 11.23 15.11
CA LEU A 252 7.39 10.71 14.11
C LEU A 252 8.75 11.42 14.18
N SER A 253 8.77 12.74 14.35
CA SER A 253 10.00 13.51 14.55
C SER A 253 10.72 13.09 15.83
N GLN A 254 9.97 12.84 16.92
CA GLN A 254 10.57 12.38 18.18
C GLN A 254 11.15 10.97 18.05
N GLU A 255 10.44 10.06 17.37
CA GLU A 255 10.94 8.70 17.07
C GLU A 255 12.21 8.75 16.22
N SER A 256 12.22 9.56 15.16
CA SER A 256 13.41 9.78 14.33
C SER A 256 14.57 10.32 15.15
N GLN A 257 14.35 11.37 15.95
CA GLN A 257 15.38 11.95 16.81
C GLN A 257 15.96 10.92 17.78
N ASN A 258 15.11 10.10 18.39
CA ASN A 258 15.55 9.03 19.30
C ASN A 258 16.38 7.98 18.56
N SER A 259 15.95 7.58 17.36
CA SER A 259 16.66 6.62 16.50
C SER A 259 18.03 7.16 16.08
N LEU A 260 18.12 8.43 15.68
CA LEU A 260 19.37 9.10 15.34
C LEU A 260 20.31 9.25 16.54
N GLN A 261 19.78 9.57 17.72
CA GLN A 261 20.58 9.63 18.94
C GLN A 261 21.11 8.25 19.32
N GLN A 262 20.29 7.20 19.22
CA GLN A 262 20.71 5.83 19.47
C GLN A 262 21.80 5.39 18.48
N LEU A 263 21.60 5.72 17.20
CA LEU A 263 22.58 5.44 16.15
C LEU A 263 23.90 6.19 16.39
N GLY A 264 23.85 7.48 16.69
CA GLY A 264 25.05 8.26 17.01
C GLY A 264 25.78 7.73 18.25
N ARG A 265 25.05 7.33 19.30
CA ARG A 265 25.62 6.73 20.52
C ARG A 265 26.26 5.37 20.29
N SER A 266 25.85 4.63 19.25
CA SER A 266 26.47 3.36 18.90
C SER A 266 27.91 3.54 18.40
N LEU A 267 28.29 4.75 17.96
CA LEU A 267 29.54 5.05 17.24
C LEU A 267 29.76 4.18 15.98
N LEU A 268 28.72 3.49 15.52
CA LEU A 268 28.68 2.68 14.30
C LEU A 268 27.84 3.39 13.24
N ALA A 269 28.07 4.69 13.09
CA ALA A 269 27.32 5.54 12.17
C ALA A 269 28.30 6.32 11.29
N SER A 270 27.91 6.51 10.04
CA SER A 270 28.62 7.33 9.07
C SER A 270 27.80 8.57 8.75
N TYR A 271 28.51 9.68 8.56
CA TYR A 271 27.95 10.99 8.27
C TYR A 271 28.23 11.33 6.81
N ALA A 272 27.19 11.62 6.04
CA ALA A 272 27.31 12.26 4.74
C ALA A 272 26.76 13.67 4.83
N TYR A 273 27.53 14.64 4.38
CA TYR A 273 27.07 16.01 4.23
C TYR A 273 26.94 16.31 2.75
N ASP A 274 25.83 16.93 2.37
CA ASP A 274 25.63 17.42 1.02
C ASP A 274 25.17 18.88 1.05
N ASN A 275 25.74 19.69 0.17
CA ASN A 275 25.37 21.09 0.02
C ASN A 275 24.40 21.19 -1.16
N PHE A 276 23.20 21.69 -0.91
CA PHE A 276 22.19 21.88 -1.94
C PHE A 276 21.64 23.29 -1.90
N ASP A 277 21.37 23.81 -3.09
CA ASP A 277 20.83 25.14 -3.28
C ASP A 277 19.33 25.03 -3.59
N VAL A 278 18.51 25.68 -2.76
CA VAL A 278 17.06 25.73 -2.97
C VAL A 278 16.68 27.11 -3.45
N ASP A 279 16.15 27.20 -4.67
CA ASP A 279 15.52 28.42 -5.16
C ASP A 279 14.08 28.52 -4.64
N LEU A 280 13.90 29.24 -3.53
CA LEU A 280 12.59 29.51 -2.93
C LEU A 280 11.89 30.63 -3.70
N LYS A 281 11.31 30.28 -4.85
CA LYS A 281 10.55 31.24 -5.66
C LYS A 281 9.38 31.80 -4.87
N HIS A 282 9.33 33.12 -4.71
CA HIS A 282 8.17 33.79 -4.12
C HIS A 282 6.96 33.66 -5.05
N TYR A 283 5.81 33.25 -4.48
CA TYR A 283 4.55 33.11 -5.22
C TYR A 283 4.06 34.45 -5.81
N VAL A 284 4.41 35.57 -5.17
CA VAL A 284 4.14 36.93 -5.67
C VAL A 284 5.48 37.65 -5.86
N PRO A 285 5.85 38.06 -7.09
CA PRO A 285 7.03 38.87 -7.30
C PRO A 285 6.80 40.27 -6.71
N THR A 286 7.41 40.57 -5.56
CA THR A 286 7.52 41.95 -5.07
C THR A 286 8.71 42.63 -5.74
N VAL A 287 8.48 43.82 -6.32
CA VAL A 287 9.47 44.62 -7.07
C VAL A 287 10.74 44.93 -6.24
N GLU A 288 10.66 44.85 -4.91
CA GLU A 288 11.73 45.28 -3.99
C GLU A 288 12.69 44.16 -3.54
N THR A 289 12.46 42.89 -3.90
CA THR A 289 13.30 41.75 -3.47
C THR A 289 13.64 40.82 -4.62
N SER A 290 14.42 41.30 -5.60
CA SER A 290 14.65 40.59 -6.85
C SER A 290 15.93 39.72 -6.91
N SER A 291 16.58 39.35 -5.80
CA SER A 291 17.86 38.63 -5.91
C SER A 291 18.26 37.63 -4.80
N ASP A 292 17.41 37.32 -3.81
CA ASP A 292 17.81 36.43 -2.68
C ASP A 292 16.87 35.24 -2.45
N SER A 293 16.36 34.67 -3.53
CA SER A 293 15.54 33.45 -3.51
C SER A 293 16.37 32.17 -3.34
N LEU A 294 17.65 32.21 -3.71
CA LEU A 294 18.56 31.08 -3.57
C LEU A 294 19.01 30.93 -2.11
N LYS A 295 18.65 29.81 -1.48
CA LYS A 295 19.11 29.43 -0.14
C LYS A 295 20.14 28.32 -0.24
N HIS A 296 21.35 28.60 0.24
CA HIS A 296 22.41 27.62 0.39
C HIS A 296 22.17 26.83 1.69
N LEU A 297 21.88 25.53 1.58
CA LEU A 297 21.63 24.66 2.71
C LEU A 297 22.63 23.50 2.71
N THR A 298 23.02 23.06 3.91
CA THR A 298 23.80 21.84 4.08
C THR A 298 22.89 20.80 4.74
N SER A 299 22.63 19.69 4.04
CA SER A 299 21.99 18.52 4.62
C SER A 299 23.04 17.61 5.26
N GLY A 300 22.64 16.92 6.32
CA GLY A 300 23.43 15.86 6.93
C GLY A 300 22.59 14.59 6.99
N LEU A 301 23.15 13.49 6.48
CA LEU A 301 22.56 12.15 6.56
C LEU A 301 23.40 11.30 7.51
N LEU A 302 22.70 10.59 8.39
CA LEU A 302 23.30 9.60 9.28
C LEU A 302 22.83 8.21 8.87
N PHE A 303 23.77 7.33 8.55
CA PHE A 303 23.45 5.95 8.23
C PHE A 303 24.30 5.00 9.07
N PRO A 304 23.75 3.84 9.47
CA PRO A 304 24.52 2.85 10.19
C PRO A 304 25.62 2.27 9.30
N LEU A 305 26.75 2.00 9.93
CA LEU A 305 27.82 1.19 9.36
C LEU A 305 27.33 -0.27 9.34
N VAL A 306 26.60 -0.59 8.29
CA VAL A 306 26.23 -1.96 7.93
C VAL A 306 27.48 -2.73 7.45
N HIS A 307 27.38 -4.05 7.26
CA HIS A 307 28.46 -4.99 6.89
C HIS A 307 29.33 -5.54 8.03
N GLY A 308 28.77 -5.62 9.24
CA GLY A 308 29.46 -6.27 10.38
C GLY A 308 30.59 -5.44 10.99
N VAL A 309 30.66 -4.15 10.65
CA VAL A 309 31.59 -3.20 11.27
C VAL A 309 31.34 -3.16 12.77
N THR A 310 32.41 -3.37 13.53
CA THR A 310 32.41 -3.31 14.98
C THR A 310 33.18 -2.09 15.48
N LEU A 311 33.03 -1.78 16.77
CA LEU A 311 33.82 -0.70 17.39
C LEU A 311 35.33 -0.97 17.32
N ASP A 312 35.72 -2.24 17.24
CA ASP A 312 37.12 -2.66 17.17
C ASP A 312 37.74 -2.27 15.83
N ASP A 313 36.99 -2.34 14.75
CA ASP A 313 37.41 -1.91 13.41
C ASP A 313 37.63 -0.39 13.36
N LEU A 314 36.92 0.36 14.21
CA LEU A 314 37.03 1.81 14.32
C LEU A 314 38.10 2.28 15.31
N LYS A 315 38.83 1.37 16.00
CA LYS A 315 39.89 1.74 16.95
C LYS A 315 41.02 2.54 16.30
N CYS A 316 41.25 2.33 15.02
CA CYS A 316 42.26 3.07 14.26
C CYS A 316 41.84 4.52 13.98
N SER A 317 40.57 4.90 14.17
CA SER A 317 40.08 6.28 13.94
C SER A 317 40.88 7.33 14.71
N LYS A 318 41.21 7.07 15.98
CA LYS A 318 42.05 7.97 16.80
C LYS A 318 43.47 8.06 16.25
N HIS A 319 44.04 6.95 15.83
CA HIS A 319 45.38 6.91 15.24
C HIS A 319 45.42 7.67 13.90
N LEU A 320 44.43 7.42 13.03
CA LEU A 320 44.25 8.11 11.75
C LEU A 320 44.02 9.62 11.95
N TRP A 321 43.18 10.02 12.91
CA TRP A 321 42.95 11.43 13.23
C TRP A 321 44.21 12.12 13.75
N ASN A 322 44.98 11.46 14.61
CA ASN A 322 46.25 12.00 15.10
C ASN A 322 47.30 12.18 13.99
N MET A 323 47.22 11.39 12.92
CA MET A 323 48.10 11.50 11.73
C MET A 323 47.48 12.34 10.60
N SER A 324 46.23 12.77 10.72
CA SER A 324 45.51 13.45 9.65
C SER A 324 46.05 14.85 9.43
N ALA A 325 46.25 15.24 8.17
CA ALA A 325 46.58 16.61 7.81
C ALA A 325 45.46 17.62 8.12
N LEU A 326 44.24 17.13 8.39
CA LEU A 326 43.09 17.95 8.80
C LEU A 326 43.04 18.19 10.32
N ASN A 327 43.87 17.49 11.11
CA ASN A 327 43.93 17.72 12.55
C ASN A 327 44.87 18.90 12.84
N PRO A 328 44.36 20.04 13.34
CA PRO A 328 45.18 21.23 13.58
C PRO A 328 46.23 21.02 14.69
N GLN A 329 46.10 19.95 15.49
CA GLN A 329 47.05 19.57 16.53
C GLN A 329 48.05 18.49 16.06
N ALA A 330 47.94 17.98 14.83
CA ALA A 330 48.87 16.99 14.32
C ALA A 330 50.26 17.60 14.17
N ASN A 331 51.26 16.91 14.70
CA ASN A 331 52.65 17.34 14.59
C ASN A 331 53.14 17.03 13.17
N GLY A 332 53.34 18.07 12.35
CA GLY A 332 53.63 17.94 10.90
C GLY A 332 54.87 17.11 10.53
N LEU A 333 55.70 16.74 11.52
CA LEU A 333 56.81 15.80 11.36
C LEU A 333 56.37 14.34 11.16
N HIS A 334 55.12 13.98 11.50
CA HIS A 334 54.61 12.61 11.43
C HIS A 334 53.42 12.43 10.48
N THR A 335 53.06 13.44 9.68
CA THR A 335 52.05 13.26 8.64
C THR A 335 52.56 12.26 7.60
N PRO A 336 51.87 11.12 7.39
CA PRO A 336 52.25 10.19 6.35
C PRO A 336 52.22 10.89 4.98
N PRO A 337 53.08 10.47 4.04
CA PRO A 337 53.06 11.02 2.69
C PRO A 337 51.65 10.86 2.10
N LYS A 338 51.15 11.91 1.43
CA LYS A 338 49.88 11.84 0.72
C LYS A 338 49.96 10.74 -0.33
N ARG A 339 49.31 9.61 -0.06
CA ARG A 339 49.15 8.54 -1.04
C ARG A 339 47.87 8.78 -1.80
N ALA A 340 47.93 8.62 -3.11
CA ALA A 340 46.72 8.61 -3.91
C ALA A 340 45.98 7.28 -3.72
N TRP A 341 44.66 7.27 -3.91
CA TRP A 341 43.84 6.07 -3.67
C TRP A 341 44.28 4.86 -4.53
N TRP A 342 44.80 5.09 -5.74
CA TRP A 342 45.32 4.03 -6.60
C TRP A 342 46.62 3.40 -6.08
N GLU A 343 47.41 4.11 -5.27
CA GLU A 343 48.60 3.55 -4.63
C GLU A 343 48.24 2.54 -3.52
N LEU A 344 47.07 2.70 -2.90
CA LEU A 344 46.51 1.74 -1.95
C LEU A 344 46.03 0.48 -2.67
N LEU A 345 45.43 0.61 -3.86
CA LEU A 345 45.06 -0.54 -4.69
C LEU A 345 46.27 -1.40 -5.08
N GLY A 346 47.41 -0.76 -5.40
CA GLY A 346 48.65 -1.49 -5.69
C GLY A 346 49.18 -2.31 -4.51
N GLN A 347 48.84 -1.93 -3.27
CA GLN A 347 49.23 -2.67 -2.06
C GLN A 347 48.30 -3.86 -1.80
N LEU A 348 47.00 -3.71 -2.04
CA LEU A 348 46.03 -4.81 -1.99
C LEU A 348 46.28 -5.88 -3.07
N GLN A 349 46.86 -5.47 -4.21
CA GLN A 349 47.19 -6.35 -5.34
C GLN A 349 48.52 -7.10 -5.18
N SER A 350 49.22 -6.95 -4.04
CA SER A 350 50.52 -7.60 -3.84
C SER A 350 50.38 -9.12 -3.58
N VAL A 351 50.43 -9.86 -4.68
CA VAL A 351 50.96 -11.24 -4.83
C VAL A 351 50.03 -12.40 -4.41
N GLN A 352 49.35 -12.97 -5.41
CA GLN A 352 49.09 -14.43 -5.47
C GLN A 352 50.16 -15.04 -6.40
N PRO A 353 51.18 -15.73 -5.85
CA PRO A 353 52.21 -16.37 -6.65
C PRO A 353 51.66 -17.73 -7.12
N GLY A 354 51.00 -17.78 -8.27
CA GLY A 354 50.51 -19.07 -8.79
C GLY A 354 49.71 -19.06 -10.10
N SER A 355 49.17 -17.93 -10.54
CA SER A 355 48.45 -17.86 -11.81
C SER A 355 49.39 -17.45 -12.95
N ASN A 356 49.53 -18.31 -13.97
CA ASN A 356 50.39 -18.12 -15.15
C ASN A 356 49.94 -16.99 -16.10
N ALA A 357 49.20 -15.99 -15.62
CA ALA A 357 48.68 -14.90 -16.42
C ALA A 357 49.47 -13.61 -16.17
N ASN A 358 50.10 -13.09 -17.23
CA ASN A 358 50.80 -11.78 -17.25
C ASN A 358 49.85 -10.57 -17.07
N LEU A 359 48.60 -10.76 -16.65
CA LEU A 359 47.57 -9.72 -16.58
C LEU A 359 47.27 -9.40 -15.11
N SER A 360 47.27 -8.12 -14.76
CA SER A 360 46.81 -7.66 -13.45
C SER A 360 45.31 -7.96 -13.26
N TYR A 361 44.82 -7.98 -12.01
CA TYR A 361 43.37 -8.11 -11.75
C TYR A 361 42.54 -7.05 -12.49
N ARG A 362 43.08 -5.83 -12.62
CA ARG A 362 42.44 -4.76 -13.38
C ARG A 362 42.37 -5.10 -14.88
N ASP A 363 43.43 -5.67 -15.44
CA ASP A 363 43.45 -6.09 -16.85
C ASP A 363 42.50 -7.25 -17.09
N GLN A 364 42.42 -8.19 -16.15
CA GLN A 364 41.46 -9.30 -16.21
C GLN A 364 40.02 -8.81 -16.15
N PHE A 365 39.71 -7.87 -15.24
CA PHE A 365 38.38 -7.24 -15.17
C PHE A 365 38.05 -6.44 -16.43
N ASN A 366 38.99 -5.64 -16.95
CA ASN A 366 38.79 -4.87 -18.18
C ASN A 366 38.57 -5.79 -19.39
N LEU A 367 39.34 -6.89 -19.50
CA LEU A 367 39.15 -7.90 -20.54
C LEU A 367 37.77 -8.54 -20.43
N TRP A 368 37.36 -8.91 -19.22
CA TRP A 368 36.03 -9.44 -18.96
C TRP A 368 34.93 -8.44 -19.37
N LEU A 369 35.03 -7.19 -18.93
CA LEU A 369 34.02 -6.15 -19.21
C LEU A 369 33.88 -5.92 -20.72
N PHE A 370 35.01 -5.81 -21.43
CA PHE A 370 35.02 -5.67 -22.88
C PHE A 370 34.31 -6.86 -23.57
N LEU A 371 34.64 -8.09 -23.18
CA LEU A 371 34.01 -9.29 -23.75
C LEU A 371 32.52 -9.37 -23.40
N HIS A 372 32.16 -9.04 -22.16
CA HIS A 372 30.78 -9.03 -21.67
C HIS A 372 29.93 -8.02 -22.46
N ASP A 373 30.42 -6.80 -22.63
CA ASP A 373 29.72 -5.75 -23.37
C ASP A 373 29.61 -6.10 -24.85
N GLN A 374 30.67 -6.64 -25.46
CA GLN A 374 30.64 -7.11 -26.84
C GLN A 374 29.62 -8.24 -27.05
N CYS A 375 29.46 -9.15 -26.09
CA CYS A 375 28.51 -10.26 -26.18
C CYS A 375 27.09 -9.91 -25.73
N THR A 376 26.89 -8.81 -25.00
CA THR A 376 25.56 -8.39 -24.50
C THR A 376 24.96 -7.28 -25.35
N HIS A 377 25.78 -6.38 -25.88
CA HIS A 377 25.37 -5.17 -26.58
C HIS A 377 25.97 -5.04 -27.99
N GLY A 378 26.89 -5.93 -28.38
CA GLY A 378 27.51 -5.92 -29.69
C GLY A 378 26.65 -6.58 -30.78
N PRO A 379 27.23 -6.81 -31.97
CA PRO A 379 26.54 -7.51 -33.07
C PRO A 379 26.04 -8.91 -32.66
N GLU A 380 24.90 -9.34 -33.22
CA GLU A 380 24.24 -10.64 -32.90
C GLU A 380 25.17 -11.85 -32.93
N TYR A 381 26.18 -11.84 -33.83
CA TYR A 381 27.20 -12.88 -33.90
C TYR A 381 27.88 -13.15 -32.55
N PHE A 382 28.08 -12.14 -31.71
CA PHE A 382 28.79 -12.29 -30.44
C PHE A 382 27.89 -12.79 -29.30
N HIS A 383 26.57 -12.70 -29.43
CA HIS A 383 25.63 -13.14 -28.38
C HIS A 383 25.77 -14.64 -28.05
N GLN A 384 26.18 -15.45 -29.02
CA GLN A 384 26.41 -16.89 -28.84
C GLN A 384 27.53 -17.22 -27.82
N PHE A 385 28.43 -16.28 -27.54
CA PHE A 385 29.54 -16.47 -26.60
C PHE A 385 29.23 -16.00 -25.18
N LYS A 386 28.06 -15.40 -24.94
CA LYS A 386 27.70 -14.85 -23.62
C LYS A 386 27.79 -15.90 -22.49
N SER A 387 27.42 -17.15 -22.78
CA SER A 387 27.51 -18.26 -21.82
C SER A 387 28.94 -18.77 -21.57
N MET A 388 29.89 -18.39 -22.42
CA MET A 388 31.30 -18.81 -22.31
C MET A 388 32.13 -17.84 -21.46
N ILE A 389 31.63 -16.63 -21.21
CA ILE A 389 32.32 -15.62 -20.40
C ILE A 389 32.08 -15.93 -18.93
N GLN A 390 33.14 -16.35 -18.23
CA GLN A 390 33.11 -16.58 -16.79
C GLN A 390 32.97 -15.24 -16.06
N THR A 391 32.20 -15.22 -14.97
CA THR A 391 32.12 -14.07 -14.07
C THR A 391 33.51 -13.81 -13.46
N PRO A 392 33.98 -12.56 -13.36
CA PRO A 392 35.30 -12.27 -12.85
C PRO A 392 35.41 -12.69 -11.39
N GLU A 393 36.57 -13.18 -11.00
CA GLU A 393 36.85 -13.51 -9.60
C GLU A 393 36.74 -12.24 -8.75
N SER A 394 35.93 -12.32 -7.70
CA SER A 394 35.79 -11.20 -6.76
C SER A 394 37.01 -11.16 -5.85
N MET A 395 37.85 -10.11 -5.99
CA MET A 395 38.98 -9.90 -5.07
C MET A 395 38.50 -9.67 -3.63
N GLU A 396 37.53 -8.78 -3.49
CA GLU A 396 36.88 -8.46 -2.23
C GLU A 396 35.43 -8.11 -2.57
N GLN A 397 34.51 -9.02 -2.25
CA GLN A 397 33.09 -8.78 -2.48
C GLN A 397 32.58 -7.89 -1.34
N ILE A 398 32.37 -6.60 -1.62
CA ILE A 398 31.65 -5.73 -0.70
C ILE A 398 30.20 -6.25 -0.67
N PRO A 399 29.69 -6.71 0.49
CA PRO A 399 28.33 -7.18 0.54
C PRO A 399 27.41 -6.03 0.18
N THR A 400 26.42 -6.26 -0.68
CA THR A 400 25.41 -5.25 -0.97
C THR A 400 24.27 -5.39 0.02
N LEU A 401 24.24 -4.52 1.02
CA LEU A 401 23.11 -4.42 1.95
C LEU A 401 22.34 -3.13 1.67
N LYS A 402 21.00 -3.22 1.70
CA LYS A 402 20.15 -2.03 1.69
C LYS A 402 20.42 -1.26 2.98
N THR A 403 21.02 -0.08 2.85
CA THR A 403 21.24 0.81 3.99
C THR A 403 19.88 1.30 4.50
N PRO A 404 19.53 1.05 5.77
CA PRO A 404 18.33 1.67 6.34
C PRO A 404 18.59 3.18 6.44
N ILE A 405 17.70 3.97 5.84
CA ILE A 405 17.80 5.43 5.85
C ILE A 405 17.02 5.91 7.07
N PHE A 406 17.72 6.54 8.01
CA PHE A 406 17.07 7.27 9.09
C PHE A 406 16.93 8.72 8.63
N ALA A 407 15.73 9.10 8.21
CA ALA A 407 15.44 10.48 7.82
C ALA A 407 15.47 11.38 9.07
N ALA A 408 16.30 12.42 9.06
CA ALA A 408 16.47 13.38 10.15
C ALA A 408 15.42 14.48 10.17
#